data_AF-A0A3E0VWI7-F1
#
_entry.id   AF-A0A3E0VWI7-F1
#
_cell.length_a   1.000
_cell.length_b   1.000
_cell.length_c   1.000
_cell.angle_alpha   90.00
_cell.angle_beta   90.00
_cell.angle_gamma   90.00
#
_symmetry.space_group_name_H-M   'P 1'
#
loop_
_entity.id
_entity.type
_entity.pdbx_description
1 polymer ?
#
loop_
_entity_poly.entity_id
_entity_poly.type
_entity_poly.pdbx_seq_one_letter_code
_entity_poly.pdbx_strand_id
1 'polypeptide(L)' 'MKKVVRLTCSRCGRTGRDRGNWNVDVRQGVPVAIICPACQTAEENAEAEINLATTDYLGADAFGRILGRIKV' A
#
# COMPACT_ATOMS: atom_id res chain seq x y z
N MET A 1 -12.87 20.69 -2.58
CA MET A 1 -13.47 19.34 -2.58
C MET A 1 -12.36 18.30 -2.68
N LYS A 2 -12.12 17.46 -1.66
CA LYS A 2 -11.10 16.39 -1.75
C LYS A 2 -11.65 15.28 -2.66
N LYS A 3 -10.91 14.92 -3.72
CA LYS A 3 -11.27 13.83 -4.64
C LYS A 3 -11.29 12.51 -3.87
N VAL A 4 -12.47 11.90 -3.73
CA VAL A 4 -12.58 10.57 -3.11
C VAL A 4 -12.03 9.55 -4.10
N VAL A 5 -10.87 8.97 -3.78
CA VAL A 5 -10.27 7.90 -4.58
C VAL A 5 -10.95 6.59 -4.19
N ARG A 6 -11.61 5.93 -5.15
CA ARG A 6 -12.18 4.60 -4.95
C ARG A 6 -11.10 3.57 -5.25
N LEU A 7 -10.80 2.71 -4.28
CA LEU A 7 -9.84 1.62 -4.43
C LEU A 7 -10.59 0.32 -4.75
N THR A 8 -10.01 -0.52 -5.59
CA THR A 8 -10.55 -1.84 -5.95
C THR A 8 -9.52 -2.91 -5.61
N CYS A 9 -9.94 -3.92 -4.85
CA CYS A 9 -9.07 -5.01 -4.45
C CYS A 9 -8.75 -5.89 -5.65
N SER A 10 -7.47 -6.14 -5.89
CA SER A 10 -6.97 -7.02 -6.95
C SER A 10 -7.37 -8.49 -6.78
N ARG A 11 -7.55 -8.97 -5.54
CA ARG A 11 -7.87 -10.37 -5.24
C ARG A 11 -9.35 -10.70 -5.30
N CYS A 12 -10.21 -9.84 -4.74
CA CYS A 12 -11.65 -10.12 -4.60
C CYS A 12 -12.58 -9.13 -5.31
N GLY A 13 -12.05 -8.09 -5.95
CA GLY A 13 -12.84 -7.07 -6.66
C GLY A 13 -13.64 -6.12 -5.77
N ARG A 14 -13.63 -6.29 -4.43
CA ARG A 14 -14.30 -5.39 -3.49
C ARG A 14 -13.77 -3.96 -3.67
N THR A 15 -14.67 -2.98 -3.70
CA THR A 15 -14.31 -1.57 -3.78
C THR A 15 -14.54 -0.84 -2.46
N GLY A 16 -13.62 0.03 -2.04
CA GLY A 16 -13.73 0.87 -0.85
C GLY A 16 -13.44 2.34 -1.15
N ARG A 17 -13.96 3.24 -0.31
CA ARG A 17 -13.73 4.70 -0.43
C ARG A 17 -12.57 5.22 0.42
N ASP A 18 -11.99 4.35 1.26
CA ASP A 18 -10.97 4.72 2.23
C ASP A 18 -9.62 4.06 1.90
N ARG A 19 -8.53 4.82 2.10
CA ARG A 19 -7.14 4.36 2.10
C ARG A 19 -6.74 3.82 3.49
N GLY A 20 -7.65 3.15 4.21
CA GLY A 20 -7.40 2.59 5.54
C GLY A 20 -6.34 1.49 5.52
N ASN A 21 -6.58 0.34 6.15
CA ASN A 21 -5.62 -0.77 6.19
C ASN A 21 -5.50 -1.56 4.87
N TRP A 22 -5.67 -0.89 3.72
CA TRP A 22 -5.46 -1.52 2.43
C TRP A 22 -3.97 -1.61 2.17
N ASN A 23 -3.49 -2.82 1.92
CA ASN A 23 -2.09 -3.07 1.60
C ASN A 23 -1.85 -2.89 0.09
N VAL A 24 -0.59 -2.66 -0.28
CA VAL A 24 -0.15 -2.50 -1.66
C VAL A 24 0.93 -3.55 -1.95
N ASP A 25 0.72 -4.35 -2.99
CA ASP A 25 1.77 -5.25 -3.50
C ASP A 25 2.76 -4.44 -4.32
N VAL A 26 4.04 -4.54 -3.95
CA VAL A 26 5.13 -3.78 -4.52
C VAL A 26 6.15 -4.74 -5.11
N ARG A 27 6.39 -4.63 -6.42
CA ARG A 27 7.40 -5.43 -7.12
C ARG A 27 8.51 -4.53 -7.61
N GLN A 28 9.73 -4.80 -7.16
CA GLN A 28 10.91 -3.97 -7.48
C GLN A 28 10.69 -2.47 -7.18
N GLY A 29 9.98 -2.17 -6.09
CA GLY A 29 9.64 -0.80 -5.67
C GLY A 29 8.42 -0.20 -6.37
N VAL A 30 7.83 -0.85 -7.38
CA VAL A 30 6.65 -0.33 -8.10
C VAL A 30 5.36 -0.93 -7.52
N PRO A 31 4.35 -0.10 -7.17
CA PRO A 31 3.01 -0.58 -6.82
C PRO A 31 2.34 -1.28 -8.00
N VAL A 32 1.96 -2.55 -7.86
CA VAL A 32 1.31 -3.32 -8.94
C VAL A 32 -0.11 -3.75 -8.61
N ALA A 33 -0.47 -3.83 -7.33
CA ALA A 33 -1.81 -4.20 -6.90
C ALA A 33 -2.17 -3.58 -5.55
N ILE A 34 -3.47 -3.42 -5.30
CA ILE A 34 -4.00 -3.01 -4.00
C ILE A 34 -4.83 -4.17 -3.45
N ILE A 35 -4.66 -4.49 -2.18
CA ILE A 35 -5.27 -5.62 -1.49
C ILE A 35 -6.07 -5.09 -0.30
N CYS A 36 -7.33 -5.50 -0.18
CA CYS A 36 -8.15 -5.08 0.95
C CYS A 36 -7.77 -5.85 2.24
N PRO A 37 -8.12 -5.32 3.44
CA PRO A 37 -7.80 -5.96 4.71
C PRO A 37 -8.34 -7.38 4.88
N ALA A 38 -9.39 -7.74 4.13
CA ALA A 38 -9.99 -9.07 4.17
C ALA A 38 -9.25 -10.10 3.31
N CYS A 39 -8.40 -9.65 2.37
CA CYS A 39 -7.68 -10.51 1.44
C CYS A 39 -6.17 -10.56 1.69
N GLN A 40 -5.65 -9.73 2.59
CA GLN A 40 -4.26 -9.83 3.03
C GLN A 40 -4.10 -11.03 3.97
N THR A 41 -2.95 -11.67 3.88
CA THR A 41 -2.50 -12.68 4.84
C THR A 41 -1.99 -12.01 6.12
N ALA A 42 -1.83 -12.79 7.19
CA ALA A 42 -1.28 -12.29 8.44
C ALA A 42 0.18 -11.84 8.27
N GLU A 43 0.93 -12.54 7.44
CA GLU A 43 2.33 -12.28 7.11
C GLU A 43 2.47 -10.96 6.33
N GLU A 44 1.66 -10.76 5.29
CA GLU A 44 1.63 -9.50 4.52
C GLU A 44 1.27 -8.31 5.39
N ASN A 45 0.34 -8.49 6.35
CA ASN A 45 -0.02 -7.44 7.29
C ASN A 45 1.13 -7.15 8.26
N ALA A 46 1.78 -8.19 8.81
CA ALA A 46 2.91 -8.02 9.72
C ALA A 46 4.07 -7.28 9.05
N GLU A 47 4.39 -7.63 7.80
CA GLU A 47 5.40 -6.92 7.01
C GLU A 47 5.01 -5.45 6.79
N ALA A 48 3.74 -5.17 6.45
CA ALA A 48 3.26 -3.81 6.27
C ALA A 48 3.37 -2.95 7.54
N GLU A 49 3.01 -3.52 8.70
CA GLU A 49 3.13 -2.85 10.00
C GLU A 49 4.60 -2.56 10.36
N ILE A 50 5.50 -3.52 10.12
CA ILE A 50 6.95 -3.33 10.31
C ILE A 50 7.44 -2.19 9.41
N ASN A 51 7.13 -2.25 8.12
CA ASN A 51 7.55 -1.22 7.17
C ASN A 51 7.00 0.17 7.53
N LEU A 52 5.73 0.25 7.96
CA LEU A 52 5.11 1.48 8.44
C LEU A 52 5.81 2.02 9.69
N ALA A 53 6.23 1.13 10.60
CA ALA A 53 6.97 1.50 11.80
C ALA A 53 8.39 1.98 11.49
N THR A 54 9.08 1.36 10.53
CA THR A 54 10.52 1.56 10.29
C THR A 54 10.86 2.45 9.10
N THR A 55 9.90 2.82 8.25
CA THR A 55 10.17 3.54 6.98
C THR A 55 9.38 4.85 6.86
N ASP A 56 10.08 5.95 6.57
CA ASP A 56 9.47 7.20 6.11
C ASP A 56 9.31 7.14 4.59
N TYR A 57 8.06 7.08 4.12
CA TYR A 57 7.76 7.10 2.68
C TYR A 57 7.80 8.54 2.14
N LEU A 58 8.65 8.77 1.15
CA LEU A 58 8.92 10.11 0.59
C LEU A 58 8.11 10.41 -0.68
N GLY A 59 7.39 9.41 -1.21
CA GLY A 59 6.63 9.50 -2.45
C GLY A 59 7.12 8.51 -3.50
N ALA A 60 6.93 8.83 -4.77
CA ALA A 60 7.41 8.03 -5.89
C ALA A 60 8.39 8.83 -6.76
N ASP A 61 9.39 8.15 -7.33
CA ASP A 61 10.31 8.75 -8.29
C ASP A 61 9.69 8.91 -9.70
N ALA A 62 10.49 9.42 -10.65
CA ALA A 62 10.06 9.60 -12.04
C ALA A 62 9.69 8.28 -12.76
N PHE A 63 10.06 7.13 -12.21
CA PHE A 63 9.78 5.80 -12.74
C PHE A 63 8.62 5.11 -12.00
N GLY A 64 7.97 5.79 -11.05
CA GLY A 64 6.87 5.25 -10.26
C GLY A 64 7.29 4.31 -9.13
N ARG A 65 8.58 4.29 -8.77
CA ARG A 65 9.09 3.50 -7.64
C ARG A 65 8.88 4.24 -6.33
N ILE A 66 8.38 3.55 -5.31
CA ILE A 66 8.24 4.09 -3.96
C ILE A 66 9.64 4.35 -3.39
N LEU A 67 9.85 5.58 -2.92
CA LEU A 67 11.05 5.96 -2.18
C LEU A 67 10.75 5.95 -0.69
N GLY A 68 11.60 5.28 0.07
CA GLY A 68 11.56 5.26 1.53
C GLY A 68 12.94 5.48 2.11
N ARG A 69 13.01 6.11 3.27
CA ARG A 69 14.22 6.11 4.11
C ARG A 69 13.92 5.39 5.42
N ILE A 70 14.94 4.81 6.02
CA ILE A 70 14.84 4.24 7.37
C ILE A 70 14.53 5.38 8.34
N LYS A 71 13.57 5.15 9.23
CA LYS A 71 13.32 6.04 10.36
C LYS A 71 14.46 5.92 11.35
N VAL A 72 15.00 7.07 11.75
CA VAL A 72 16.05 7.23 12.76
C VAL A 72 15.48 7.80 14.05
#